data_AF-A0A3D5DIQ0-F1
#
_entry.id   AF-A0A3D5DIQ0-F1
#
_cell.length_a   1.000
_cell.length_b   1.000
_cell.length_c   1.000
_cell.angle_alpha   90.00
_cell.angle_beta   90.00
_cell.angle_gamma   90.00
#
_symmetry.space_group_name_H-M   'P 1'
#
loop_
_entity.id
_entity.type
_entity.pdbx_description
1 polymer ?
#
loop_
_entity_poly.entity_id
_entity_poly.type
_entity_poly.pdbx_seq_one_letter_code
_entity_poly.pdbx_strand_id
1 'polypeptide(L)'
;MLDSPLRQELSEWLKCQPLIHRDTQLGYTMVHAGIPAHWTPVEAAAYATEVEGVLRSEDYMEFFAHMYGNAPDRWDDSLTGWTRIRLITNFFTRLRYVTEDNRMDFGHKGPVGSQPNTLTPWYNLYKFPDKSDAILFGHWSALHLTENEMRKKRIFALDTGAVWGGTLTAMRLEDGRIFSVPSSVALPITD
;
A
#
# COMPACT_ATOMS: atom_id res chain seq x y z
N MET A 1 2.60 16.99 17.93
CA MET A 1 1.40 16.62 17.16
C MET A 1 0.26 16.18 18.07
N LEU A 2 0.49 15.27 19.03
CA LEU A 2 -0.55 14.81 19.97
C LEU A 2 -1.00 15.89 20.98
N ASP A 3 -0.18 16.90 21.24
CA ASP A 3 -0.54 18.06 22.08
C ASP A 3 -1.07 19.25 21.27
N SER A 4 -1.26 19.08 19.95
CA SER A 4 -1.78 20.16 19.10
C SER A 4 -3.24 20.43 19.43
N PRO A 5 -3.68 21.70 19.51
CA PRO A 5 -5.11 22.02 19.61
C PRO A 5 -5.92 21.49 18.42
N LEU A 6 -5.26 21.27 17.27
CA LEU A 6 -5.87 20.70 16.06
C LEU A 6 -5.94 19.17 16.06
N ARG A 7 -5.50 18.49 17.14
CA ARG A 7 -5.45 17.01 17.17
C ARG A 7 -6.80 16.40 16.81
N GLN A 8 -7.88 16.90 17.40
CA GLN A 8 -9.21 16.34 17.22
C GLN A 8 -9.66 16.48 15.77
N GLU A 9 -9.61 17.71 15.25
CA GLU A 9 -9.97 18.05 13.87
C GLU A 9 -9.15 17.23 12.86
N LEU A 10 -7.83 17.14 13.03
CA LEU A 10 -6.96 16.38 12.14
C LEU A 10 -7.24 14.88 12.21
N SER A 11 -7.57 14.35 13.39
CA SER A 11 -7.93 12.93 13.55
C SER A 11 -9.26 12.61 12.88
N GLU A 12 -10.25 13.49 13.03
CA GLU A 12 -11.55 13.36 12.35
C GLU A 12 -11.40 13.44 10.83
N TRP A 13 -10.62 14.40 10.34
CA TRP A 13 -10.30 14.52 8.92
C TRP A 13 -9.55 13.29 8.38
N LEU A 14 -8.57 12.78 9.13
CA LEU A 14 -7.73 11.67 8.69
C LEU A 14 -8.54 10.36 8.56
N LYS A 15 -9.44 10.08 9.50
CA LYS A 15 -10.34 8.90 9.42
C LYS A 15 -11.25 8.91 8.19
N CYS A 16 -11.52 10.09 7.63
CA CYS A 16 -12.37 10.23 6.45
C CYS A 16 -11.61 10.06 5.12
N GLN A 17 -10.28 10.03 5.14
CA GLN A 17 -9.49 9.87 3.92
C GLN A 17 -9.65 8.48 3.32
N PRO A 18 -9.64 8.36 1.98
CA PRO A 18 -9.75 7.07 1.33
C PRO A 18 -8.46 6.26 1.47
N LEU A 19 -8.58 4.93 1.42
CA LEU A 19 -7.45 4.01 1.40
C LEU A 19 -6.90 3.78 -0.01
N ILE A 20 -7.69 4.07 -1.03
CA ILE A 20 -7.35 3.91 -2.43
C ILE A 20 -7.90 5.08 -3.26
N HIS A 21 -7.08 5.58 -4.17
CA HIS A 21 -7.49 6.58 -5.14
C HIS A 21 -7.43 6.01 -6.55
N ARG A 22 -8.44 6.28 -7.36
CA ARG A 22 -8.48 5.84 -8.76
C ARG A 22 -8.73 7.02 -9.68
N ASP A 23 -7.85 7.16 -10.66
CA ASP A 23 -8.04 8.03 -11.80
C ASP A 23 -8.26 7.14 -13.03
N THR A 24 -9.52 6.91 -13.37
CA THR A 24 -9.90 6.05 -14.50
C THR A 24 -9.64 6.71 -15.86
N GLN A 25 -9.49 8.04 -15.90
CA GLN A 25 -9.20 8.77 -17.13
C GLN A 25 -7.72 8.62 -17.51
N LEU A 26 -6.83 8.73 -16.54
CA LEU A 26 -5.38 8.54 -16.74
C LEU A 26 -4.94 7.08 -16.56
N GLY A 27 -5.82 6.22 -16.03
CA GLY A 27 -5.56 4.78 -15.88
C GLY A 27 -4.58 4.48 -14.74
N TYR A 28 -4.77 5.13 -13.59
CA TYR A 28 -3.92 4.99 -12.41
C TYR A 28 -4.75 4.63 -11.17
N THR A 29 -4.18 3.76 -10.34
CA THR A 29 -4.70 3.42 -9.02
C THR A 29 -3.59 3.59 -7.99
N MET A 30 -3.83 4.39 -6.95
CA MET A 30 -2.87 4.65 -5.87
C MET A 30 -3.34 4.02 -4.56
N VAL A 31 -2.45 3.32 -3.87
CA VAL A 31 -2.67 2.66 -2.57
C VAL A 31 -1.42 2.79 -1.72
N HIS A 32 -1.51 2.71 -0.38
CA HIS A 32 -0.33 2.88 0.47
C HIS A 32 0.73 1.77 0.27
N ALA A 33 0.36 0.48 0.38
CA ALA A 33 1.31 -0.63 0.30
C ALA A 33 1.17 -1.51 -0.94
N GLY A 34 -0.05 -1.90 -1.32
CA GLY A 34 -0.26 -2.69 -2.53
C GLY A 34 -1.66 -3.27 -2.63
N ILE A 35 -1.92 -3.93 -3.75
CA ILE A 35 -3.15 -4.68 -4.00
C ILE A 35 -2.71 -6.12 -4.28
N PRO A 36 -3.31 -7.16 -3.69
CA PRO A 36 -2.92 -8.53 -4.01
C PRO A 36 -3.31 -8.91 -5.45
N ALA A 37 -2.53 -9.78 -6.10
CA ALA A 37 -2.66 -10.07 -7.54
C ALA A 37 -3.98 -10.73 -7.97
N HIS A 38 -4.75 -11.25 -7.02
CA HIS A 38 -6.08 -11.82 -7.24
C HIS A 38 -7.21 -10.79 -7.14
N TRP A 39 -6.92 -9.52 -6.91
CA TRP A 39 -7.88 -8.42 -6.98
C TRP A 39 -7.62 -7.53 -8.19
N THR A 40 -8.69 -7.17 -8.88
CA THR A 40 -8.68 -6.04 -9.81
C THR A 40 -8.64 -4.71 -9.03
N PRO A 41 -8.16 -3.60 -9.65
CA PRO A 41 -8.26 -2.27 -9.04
C PRO A 41 -9.70 -1.86 -8.70
N VAL A 42 -10.70 -2.39 -9.41
CA VAL A 42 -12.12 -2.16 -9.14
C VAL A 42 -12.55 -2.86 -7.85
N GLU A 43 -12.21 -4.14 -7.69
CA GLU A 43 -12.50 -4.90 -6.46
C GLU A 43 -11.77 -4.31 -5.26
N ALA A 44 -10.48 -3.94 -5.43
CA ALA A 44 -9.72 -3.26 -4.39
C ALA A 44 -10.40 -1.96 -3.94
N ALA A 45 -10.96 -1.18 -4.87
CA ALA A 45 -11.73 0.01 -4.53
C ALA A 45 -13.00 -0.31 -3.73
N ALA A 46 -13.74 -1.36 -4.13
CA ALA A 46 -14.91 -1.80 -3.37
C ALA A 46 -14.53 -2.25 -1.95
N TYR A 47 -13.47 -3.04 -1.79
CA TYR A 47 -13.01 -3.49 -0.48
C TYR A 47 -12.48 -2.35 0.40
N ALA A 48 -11.85 -1.33 -0.20
CA ALA A 48 -11.48 -0.12 0.54
C ALA A 48 -12.71 0.58 1.14
N THR A 49 -13.84 0.64 0.42
CA THR A 49 -15.06 1.23 0.96
C THR A 49 -15.60 0.49 2.19
N GLU A 50 -15.36 -0.82 2.31
CA GLU A 50 -15.74 -1.57 3.52
C GLU A 50 -14.97 -1.08 4.74
N VAL A 51 -13.65 -0.94 4.64
CA VAL A 51 -12.80 -0.47 5.75
C VAL A 51 -13.04 1.01 6.04
N GLU A 52 -13.14 1.84 5.00
CA GLU A 52 -13.45 3.26 5.14
C GLU A 52 -14.81 3.50 5.80
N GLY A 53 -15.81 2.66 5.50
CA GLY A 53 -17.13 2.72 6.13
C GLY A 53 -17.03 2.54 7.65
N VAL A 54 -16.22 1.58 8.10
CA VAL A 54 -15.98 1.34 9.53
C VAL A 54 -15.16 2.47 10.17
N LEU A 55 -14.12 2.98 9.48
CA LEU A 55 -13.32 4.11 9.98
C LEU A 55 -14.15 5.37 10.20
N ARG A 56 -15.19 5.58 9.36
CA ARG A 56 -16.12 6.72 9.44
C ARG A 56 -17.31 6.45 10.36
N SER A 57 -17.54 5.22 10.83
CA SER A 57 -18.66 4.87 11.70
C SER A 57 -18.33 5.12 13.19
N GLU A 58 -19.31 4.87 14.06
CA GLU A 58 -19.12 4.89 15.52
C GLU A 58 -18.24 3.73 16.00
N ASP A 59 -18.10 2.66 15.20
CA ASP A 59 -17.34 1.46 15.53
C ASP A 59 -15.82 1.61 15.31
N TYR A 60 -15.33 2.78 14.88
CA TYR A 60 -13.91 2.98 14.55
C TYR A 60 -12.95 2.64 15.70
N MET A 61 -13.39 2.80 16.95
CA MET A 61 -12.62 2.40 18.13
C MET A 61 -12.53 0.88 18.27
N GLU A 62 -13.63 0.17 18.01
CA GLU A 62 -13.64 -1.30 17.97
C GLU A 62 -12.78 -1.80 16.81
N PHE A 63 -12.86 -1.15 15.64
CA PHE A 63 -11.96 -1.41 14.54
C PHE A 63 -10.49 -1.33 14.96
N PHE A 64 -10.05 -0.30 15.67
CA PHE A 64 -8.66 -0.21 16.11
C PHE A 64 -8.26 -1.32 17.09
N ALA A 65 -9.20 -1.81 17.91
CA ALA A 65 -8.97 -2.97 18.78
C ALA A 65 -8.79 -4.28 17.96
N HIS A 66 -9.48 -4.40 16.82
CA HIS A 66 -9.44 -5.58 15.97
C HIS A 66 -8.47 -5.50 14.79
N MET A 67 -8.00 -4.32 14.39
CA MET A 67 -7.16 -4.11 13.20
C MET A 67 -5.78 -4.75 13.37
N TYR A 68 -5.27 -4.80 14.61
CA TYR A 68 -3.97 -5.42 14.85
C TYR A 68 -4.04 -6.95 14.75
N GLY A 69 -3.10 -7.50 13.99
CA GLY A 69 -2.95 -8.95 13.81
C GLY A 69 -2.35 -9.29 12.46
N ASN A 70 -1.75 -10.47 12.38
CA ASN A 70 -1.18 -11.02 11.15
C ASN A 70 -2.05 -12.13 10.53
N ALA A 71 -3.17 -12.48 11.18
CA ALA A 71 -4.11 -13.48 10.69
C ALA A 71 -5.51 -12.87 10.48
N PRO A 72 -6.23 -13.23 9.40
CA PRO A 72 -5.77 -14.10 8.31
C PRO A 72 -4.70 -13.40 7.45
N ASP A 73 -3.91 -14.21 6.74
CA ASP A 73 -2.79 -13.81 5.87
C ASP A 73 -3.09 -14.08 4.39
N ARG A 74 -4.19 -14.76 4.08
CA ARG A 74 -4.63 -15.12 2.73
C ARG A 74 -6.10 -14.75 2.54
N TRP A 75 -6.42 -14.24 1.35
CA TRP A 75 -7.80 -13.95 0.99
C TRP A 75 -8.62 -15.22 0.79
N ASP A 76 -9.85 -15.15 1.26
CA ASP A 76 -10.90 -16.14 1.04
C ASP A 76 -12.23 -15.36 1.00
N ASP A 77 -13.04 -15.59 -0.04
CA ASP A 77 -14.30 -14.87 -0.25
C ASP A 77 -15.32 -15.13 0.87
N SER A 78 -15.14 -16.20 1.65
CA SER A 78 -15.97 -16.51 2.83
C SER A 78 -15.62 -15.68 4.07
N LEU A 79 -14.52 -14.91 4.05
CA LEU A 79 -14.15 -14.04 5.16
C LEU A 79 -15.23 -12.97 5.38
N THR A 80 -15.63 -12.81 6.64
CA THR A 80 -16.62 -11.81 7.07
C THR A 80 -16.16 -11.10 8.36
N GLY A 81 -16.81 -10.00 8.71
CA GLY A 81 -16.57 -9.25 9.95
C GLY A 81 -15.11 -8.79 10.11
N TRP A 82 -14.61 -8.82 11.35
CA TRP A 82 -13.31 -8.25 11.70
C TRP A 82 -12.11 -8.93 11.01
N THR A 83 -12.18 -10.22 10.69
CA THR A 83 -11.09 -10.91 9.99
C THR A 83 -10.96 -10.44 8.54
N ARG A 84 -12.09 -10.21 7.86
CA ARG A 84 -12.14 -9.62 6.53
C ARG A 84 -11.58 -8.20 6.52
N ILE A 85 -12.10 -7.34 7.40
CA ILE A 85 -11.70 -5.93 7.52
C ILE A 85 -10.20 -5.80 7.86
N ARG A 86 -9.69 -6.65 8.76
CA ARG A 86 -8.26 -6.71 9.10
C ARG A 86 -7.42 -7.09 7.88
N LEU A 87 -7.81 -8.11 7.13
CA LEU A 87 -7.01 -8.56 5.98
C LEU A 87 -7.01 -7.51 4.86
N ILE A 88 -8.15 -6.88 4.56
CA ILE A 88 -8.21 -5.76 3.60
C ILE A 88 -7.27 -4.65 4.05
N THR A 89 -7.33 -4.26 5.33
CA THR A 89 -6.43 -3.25 5.91
C THR A 89 -4.96 -3.66 5.77
N ASN A 90 -4.62 -4.92 6.07
CA ASN A 90 -3.26 -5.43 5.95
C ASN A 90 -2.74 -5.36 4.51
N PHE A 91 -3.54 -5.72 3.50
CA PHE A 91 -3.14 -5.58 2.11
C PHE A 91 -2.81 -4.13 1.75
N PHE A 92 -3.71 -3.20 2.07
CA PHE A 92 -3.52 -1.79 1.70
C PHE A 92 -2.43 -1.09 2.49
N THR A 93 -2.08 -1.57 3.69
CA THR A 93 -1.18 -0.84 4.59
C THR A 93 0.15 -1.53 4.88
N ARG A 94 0.30 -2.83 4.60
CA ARG A 94 1.45 -3.63 5.07
C ARG A 94 2.03 -4.61 4.05
N LEU A 95 1.44 -4.72 2.86
CA LEU A 95 1.87 -5.67 1.83
C LEU A 95 3.27 -5.38 1.30
N ARG A 96 4.12 -6.43 1.26
CA ARG A 96 5.46 -6.41 0.62
C ARG A 96 5.70 -7.71 -0.13
N TYR A 97 5.97 -8.77 0.61
CA TYR A 97 6.21 -10.11 0.09
C TYR A 97 4.98 -10.98 0.27
N VAL A 98 4.85 -11.93 -0.64
CA VAL A 98 3.84 -12.98 -0.60
C VAL A 98 4.45 -14.33 -0.96
N THR A 99 3.82 -15.40 -0.53
CA THR A 99 4.09 -16.77 -1.02
C THR A 99 3.44 -17.00 -2.38
N GLU A 100 3.79 -18.10 -3.05
CA GLU A 100 3.15 -18.50 -4.31
C GLU A 100 1.63 -18.76 -4.17
N ASP A 101 1.16 -19.19 -2.99
CA ASP A 101 -0.27 -19.35 -2.68
C ASP A 101 -0.96 -18.06 -2.22
N ASN A 102 -0.34 -16.89 -2.46
CA ASN A 102 -0.84 -15.55 -2.15
C ASN A 102 -1.03 -15.25 -0.65
N ARG A 103 -0.24 -15.87 0.24
CA ARG A 103 -0.19 -15.47 1.66
C ARG A 103 0.72 -14.27 1.83
N MET A 104 0.29 -13.30 2.63
CA MET A 104 1.11 -12.19 3.07
C MET A 104 2.23 -12.66 3.98
N ASP A 105 3.44 -12.18 3.72
CA ASP A 105 4.52 -12.25 4.70
C ASP A 105 4.63 -10.91 5.46
N PHE A 106 4.64 -11.01 6.79
CA PHE A 106 4.77 -9.85 7.70
C PHE A 106 6.17 -9.71 8.29
N GLY A 107 7.06 -10.69 8.07
CA GLY A 107 8.39 -10.74 8.66
C GLY A 107 9.45 -10.00 7.86
N HIS A 108 9.44 -10.13 6.54
CA HIS A 108 10.49 -9.61 5.66
C HIS A 108 10.15 -8.21 5.14
N LYS A 109 11.09 -7.29 5.32
CA LYS A 109 10.92 -5.87 4.97
C LYS A 109 12.05 -5.31 4.09
N GLY A 110 13.11 -6.10 3.91
CA GLY A 110 14.31 -5.71 3.18
C GLY A 110 14.13 -5.60 1.66
N PRO A 111 15.20 -5.23 0.95
CA PRO A 111 15.19 -5.06 -0.51
C PRO A 111 14.96 -6.38 -1.24
N VAL A 112 14.54 -6.29 -2.51
CA VAL A 112 14.40 -7.47 -3.37
C VAL A 112 15.75 -8.16 -3.53
N GLY A 113 15.78 -9.46 -3.27
CA GLY A 113 16.97 -10.30 -3.26
C GLY A 113 17.41 -10.71 -1.86
N SER A 114 16.91 -10.07 -0.79
CA SER A 114 17.23 -10.45 0.59
C SER A 114 16.27 -11.49 1.18
N GLN A 115 15.15 -11.77 0.51
CA GLN A 115 14.11 -12.69 0.98
C GLN A 115 14.42 -14.16 0.62
N PRO A 116 13.87 -15.15 1.36
CA PRO A 116 13.91 -16.56 0.97
C PRO A 116 13.24 -16.82 -0.38
N ASN A 117 13.64 -17.89 -1.08
CA ASN A 117 13.09 -18.28 -2.39
C ASN A 117 11.58 -18.56 -2.37
N THR A 118 10.98 -18.82 -1.20
CA THR A 118 9.54 -19.02 -1.05
C THR A 118 8.74 -17.73 -1.09
N LEU A 119 9.41 -16.58 -1.03
CA LEU A 119 8.79 -15.26 -1.01
C LEU A 119 9.08 -14.49 -2.30
N THR A 120 8.03 -13.88 -2.83
CA THR A 120 8.05 -13.08 -4.04
C THR A 120 7.44 -11.70 -3.74
N PRO A 121 7.99 -10.59 -4.28
CA PRO A 121 7.33 -9.28 -4.19
C PRO A 121 5.90 -9.34 -4.75
N TRP A 122 4.92 -8.80 -4.03
CA TRP A 122 3.49 -8.93 -4.38
C TRP A 122 3.18 -8.59 -5.85
N TYR A 123 3.84 -7.56 -6.37
CA TYR A 123 3.62 -7.05 -7.73
C TYR A 123 4.16 -7.98 -8.82
N ASN A 124 5.01 -8.95 -8.50
CA ASN A 124 5.50 -9.93 -9.48
C ASN A 124 4.46 -11.01 -9.79
N LEU A 125 3.44 -11.19 -8.94
CA LEU A 125 2.33 -12.09 -9.22
C LEU A 125 1.27 -11.46 -10.13
N TYR A 126 1.35 -10.16 -10.40
CA TYR A 126 0.44 -9.49 -11.32
C TYR A 126 0.67 -9.96 -12.75
N LYS A 127 -0.40 -10.45 -13.35
CA LYS A 127 -0.53 -10.60 -14.79
C LYS A 127 -1.45 -9.49 -15.26
N PHE A 128 -0.91 -8.28 -15.41
CA PHE A 128 -1.68 -7.15 -15.92
C PHE A 128 -2.28 -7.54 -17.28
N PRO A 129 -3.61 -7.68 -17.38
CA PRO A 129 -4.24 -7.75 -18.69
C PRO A 129 -3.93 -6.44 -19.41
N ASP A 130 -3.82 -6.49 -20.74
CA ASP A 130 -3.72 -5.25 -21.52
C ASP A 130 -4.86 -4.30 -21.11
N LYS A 131 -4.51 -3.04 -20.80
CA LYS A 131 -5.41 -1.93 -20.39
C LYS A 131 -5.86 -1.88 -18.92
N SER A 132 -5.25 -2.62 -17.99
CA SER A 132 -5.47 -2.37 -16.56
C SER A 132 -4.76 -1.11 -16.05
N ASP A 133 -5.35 -0.45 -15.04
CA ASP A 133 -4.75 0.69 -14.35
C ASP A 133 -3.33 0.35 -13.87
N ALA A 134 -2.39 1.28 -14.03
CA ALA A 134 -1.08 1.17 -13.40
C ALA A 134 -1.21 1.44 -11.89
N ILE A 135 -0.43 0.73 -11.07
CA ILE A 135 -0.51 0.87 -9.60
C ILE A 135 0.62 1.76 -9.11
N LEU A 136 0.29 2.79 -8.33
CA LEU A 136 1.24 3.60 -7.58
C LEU A 136 1.15 3.23 -6.11
N PHE A 137 2.29 3.08 -5.46
CA PHE A 137 2.33 2.76 -4.04
C PHE A 137 3.59 3.26 -3.35
N GLY A 138 3.58 3.23 -2.03
CA GLY A 138 4.71 3.57 -1.17
C GLY A 138 4.98 2.47 -0.16
N HIS A 139 5.11 2.83 1.12
CA HIS A 139 5.27 1.95 2.29
C HIS A 139 6.58 1.14 2.36
N TRP A 140 7.09 0.70 1.23
CA TRP A 140 8.24 -0.18 1.13
C TRP A 140 9.48 0.61 0.71
N SER A 141 10.01 1.43 1.61
CA SER A 141 11.18 2.28 1.35
C SER A 141 12.45 1.54 0.92
N ALA A 142 12.59 0.26 1.29
CA ALA A 142 13.69 -0.61 0.85
C ALA A 142 13.51 -1.14 -0.58
N LEU A 143 12.33 -0.97 -1.18
CA LEU A 143 12.07 -1.34 -2.57
C LEU A 143 12.61 -0.23 -3.48
N HIS A 144 13.75 -0.51 -4.11
CA HIS A 144 14.31 0.35 -5.15
C HIS A 144 14.05 -0.28 -6.52
N LEU A 145 13.15 0.33 -7.29
CA LEU A 145 12.90 -0.01 -8.68
C LEU A 145 13.46 1.10 -9.58
N THR A 146 14.11 0.71 -10.68
CA THR A 146 14.48 1.65 -11.73
C THR A 146 13.22 2.13 -12.47
N GLU A 147 13.28 3.32 -13.09
CA GLU A 147 12.16 3.81 -13.92
C GLU A 147 11.74 2.82 -15.01
N ASN A 148 12.72 2.15 -15.62
CA ASN A 148 12.46 1.17 -16.66
C ASN A 148 11.68 -0.05 -16.11
N GLU A 149 12.04 -0.55 -14.93
CA GLU A 149 11.30 -1.63 -14.28
C GLU A 149 9.89 -1.20 -13.92
N MET A 150 9.72 0.00 -13.36
CA MET A 150 8.42 0.55 -13.00
C MET A 150 7.50 0.66 -14.23
N ARG A 151 8.01 1.22 -15.34
CA ARG A 151 7.25 1.38 -16.58
C ARG A 151 6.90 0.04 -17.21
N LYS A 152 7.86 -0.89 -17.30
CA LYS A 152 7.63 -2.22 -17.87
C LYS A 152 6.57 -3.01 -17.09
N LYS A 153 6.57 -2.88 -15.77
CA LYS A 153 5.61 -3.56 -14.88
C LYS A 153 4.31 -2.80 -14.70
N ARG A 154 4.23 -1.52 -15.06
CA ARG A 154 3.11 -0.61 -14.70
C ARG A 154 2.90 -0.55 -13.18
N ILE A 155 3.99 -0.59 -12.43
CA ILE A 155 4.07 -0.58 -10.96
C ILE A 155 5.03 0.53 -10.56
N PHE A 156 4.54 1.56 -9.87
CA PHE A 156 5.32 2.74 -9.50
C PHE A 156 5.51 2.79 -7.99
N ALA A 157 6.70 2.41 -7.52
CA ALA A 157 7.09 2.50 -6.12
C ALA A 157 7.66 3.90 -5.84
N LEU A 158 6.88 4.75 -5.17
CA LEU A 158 7.21 6.16 -4.92
C LEU A 158 7.84 6.40 -3.53
N ASP A 159 7.79 5.40 -2.64
CA ASP A 159 8.47 5.48 -1.34
C ASP A 159 9.96 5.24 -1.54
N THR A 160 10.69 6.33 -1.74
CA THR A 160 12.15 6.35 -1.86
C THR A 160 12.84 6.72 -0.55
N GLY A 161 12.18 6.47 0.59
CA GLY A 161 12.80 6.53 1.91
C GLY A 161 13.21 7.93 2.38
N ALA A 162 12.45 8.98 2.05
CA ALA A 162 12.76 10.36 2.40
C ALA A 162 13.10 10.55 3.90
N VAL A 163 12.33 9.95 4.80
CA VAL A 163 12.57 10.08 6.26
C VAL A 163 13.85 9.37 6.72
N TRP A 164 14.35 8.43 5.92
CA TRP A 164 15.57 7.65 6.15
C TRP A 164 16.77 8.20 5.38
N GLY A 165 16.75 9.49 5.03
CA GLY A 165 17.84 10.13 4.29
C GLY A 165 17.87 9.82 2.78
N GLY A 166 16.84 9.16 2.26
CA GLY A 166 16.62 9.00 0.82
C GLY A 166 16.06 10.27 0.17
N THR A 167 15.10 10.10 -0.73
CA THR A 167 14.46 11.22 -1.45
C THR A 167 12.95 11.22 -1.27
N LEU A 168 12.32 12.39 -1.38
CA LEU A 168 10.88 12.52 -1.57
C LEU A 168 10.59 12.51 -3.07
N THR A 169 9.85 11.51 -3.54
CA THR A 169 9.59 11.30 -4.97
C THR A 169 8.11 11.51 -5.30
N ALA A 170 7.84 12.18 -6.41
CA ALA A 170 6.51 12.40 -6.97
C ALA A 170 6.50 12.06 -8.46
N MET A 171 5.37 11.54 -8.95
CA MET A 171 5.14 11.31 -10.37
C MET A 171 3.99 12.20 -10.85
N ARG A 172 4.20 12.92 -11.94
CA ARG A 172 3.13 13.61 -12.67
C ARG A 172 2.43 12.59 -13.56
N LEU A 173 1.12 12.43 -13.39
CA LEU A 173 0.38 11.32 -13.98
C LEU A 173 0.20 11.46 -15.50
N GLU A 174 0.07 12.69 -16.00
CA GLU A 174 -0.26 13.00 -17.40
C GLU A 174 0.84 12.55 -18.38
N ASP A 175 2.10 12.59 -17.96
CA ASP A 175 3.26 12.20 -18.76
C ASP A 175 4.15 11.14 -18.08
N GLY A 176 3.77 10.70 -16.89
CA GLY A 176 4.53 9.74 -16.09
C GLY A 176 5.94 10.24 -15.73
N ARG A 177 6.17 11.56 -15.70
CA ARG A 177 7.48 12.12 -15.35
C ARG A 177 7.68 12.09 -13.84
N ILE A 178 8.86 11.61 -13.42
CA ILE A 178 9.23 11.50 -12.01
C ILE A 178 10.12 12.69 -11.61
N PHE A 179 9.86 13.21 -10.42
CA PHE A 179 10.59 14.29 -9.78
C PHE A 179 10.97 13.84 -8.36
N SER A 180 12.19 14.15 -7.93
CA SER A 180 12.66 13.80 -6.60
C SER A 180 13.44 14.95 -5.97
N VAL A 181 13.27 15.13 -4.66
CA VAL A 181 14.03 16.07 -3.84
C VAL A 181 14.75 15.30 -2.74
N PRO A 182 16.06 15.49 -2.53
CA PRO A 182 16.79 14.86 -1.44
C PRO A 182 16.22 15.25 -0.07
N SER A 183 16.22 14.30 0.86
CA SER A 183 15.87 14.59 2.25
C SER A 183 16.87 15.55 2.87
N SER A 184 16.38 16.44 3.74
CA SER A 184 17.22 17.24 4.62
C SER A 184 17.69 16.46 5.86
N VAL A 185 17.16 15.26 6.09
CA VAL A 185 17.48 14.39 7.22
C VAL A 185 18.65 13.49 6.83
N ALA A 186 19.72 13.47 7.62
CA ALA A 186 20.88 12.62 7.40
C ALA A 186 20.86 11.36 8.29
N LEU A 187 19.70 10.72 8.45
CA LEU A 187 19.62 9.44 9.12
C LEU A 187 20.01 8.35 8.11
N PRO A 188 20.93 7.42 8.44
CA PRO A 188 21.23 6.31 7.55
C PRO A 188 19.99 5.43 7.37
N ILE A 189 19.79 4.92 6.15
CA ILE A 189 18.84 3.82 5.90
C ILE A 189 19.40 2.60 6.64
N THR A 190 18.83 2.27 7.80
CA THR A 190 19.15 1.04 8.53
C THR A 190 18.03 0.04 8.34
N ASP A 191 18.37 -1.16 7.86
CA ASP A 191 17.49 -2.31 7.62
C ASP A 191 16.75 -2.80 8.88
#